data_AF-E1JS46-F1
#
_entry.id   AF-E1JS46-F1
#
_cell.length_a   1.000
_cell.length_b   1.000
_cell.length_c   1.000
_cell.angle_alpha   90.00
_cell.angle_beta   90.00
_cell.angle_gamma   90.00
#
_symmetry.space_group_name_H-M   'P 1'
#
loop_
_entity.id
_entity.type
_entity.pdbx_description
1 polymer ?
#
loop_
_entity_poly.entity_id
_entity_poly.type
_entity_poly.pdbx_seq_one_letter_code
_entity_poly.pdbx_strand_id
1 'polypeptide(L)'
;MNRDFRPTPRLRYDGDAATLAGLRGQALRELAIMDRENVFDLPVCSRVLRLSGGETIVCARTGSLDRVDIVAPRHGSSRAGERPPLRPLPEREGDFFAIPDCLARYEGMTSLQNAVTDGDLAGWSLGLGNDVTVIAPSQAGLAMPEGLPQAGIARDPGVFALPGGAASGLLFGRAHIPDNAPFSVSCLVRLHEPLEYDYTYDAMGVRNPFRAYFLQSGDGTDFTWDCPGGISPVLGFCSPHLHPGWTETVTYPWPPWNTDFTTHIEELAGARRVDTACPDAPLLTGDAYRDAAGHAYPHPHGFILGLQAAGLFLYNGNRLLGARLSNFESQFGFAPALSDPLTYGLWHHVAMTHGADGTVRVYVAREDDAAASVWTGNQPLCAMDDACVYQASGVNAWTLHNGRTGAAIGAYRMNPVMDVALPRFFHYALSADQAYLLQLEGLTGLFVADDHELGQAAAAGLTPIIIPKEAS
;
A
#
# COMPACT_ATOMS: atom_id res chain seq x y z
N MET A 1 24.45 -28.74 6.81
CA MET A 1 23.22 -28.35 6.10
C MET A 1 23.60 -28.06 4.66
N ASN A 2 23.03 -28.78 3.70
CA ASN A 2 23.47 -28.77 2.30
C ASN A 2 23.14 -27.39 1.68
N ARG A 3 24.14 -26.55 1.41
CA ARG A 3 23.95 -25.16 0.92
C ARG A 3 23.54 -25.06 -0.56
N ASP A 4 23.50 -26.18 -1.28
CA ASP A 4 23.34 -26.19 -2.74
C ASP A 4 22.02 -26.78 -3.25
N PHE A 5 21.05 -27.09 -2.38
CA PHE A 5 19.73 -27.52 -2.85
C PHE A 5 18.87 -26.29 -3.18
N ARG A 6 18.85 -25.90 -4.47
CA ARG A 6 17.82 -25.02 -5.00
C ARG A 6 16.71 -25.87 -5.62
N PRO A 7 15.44 -25.73 -5.18
CA PRO A 7 14.31 -26.38 -5.83
C PRO A 7 14.28 -26.05 -7.32
N THR A 8 13.88 -27.02 -8.15
CA THR A 8 13.65 -26.76 -9.58
C THR A 8 12.64 -25.61 -9.73
N PRO A 9 12.91 -24.58 -10.55
CA PRO A 9 12.00 -23.45 -10.69
C PRO A 9 10.64 -23.90 -11.19
N ARG A 10 9.58 -23.40 -10.56
CA ARG A 10 8.20 -23.69 -10.94
C ARG A 10 7.86 -22.88 -12.18
N LEU A 11 7.76 -23.56 -13.32
CA LEU A 11 7.37 -22.94 -14.58
C LEU A 11 5.84 -22.90 -14.68
N ARG A 12 5.29 -21.73 -14.99
CA ARG A 12 3.86 -21.52 -15.25
C ARG A 12 3.68 -20.82 -16.58
N TYR A 13 2.70 -21.29 -17.35
CA TYR A 13 2.26 -20.65 -18.58
C TYR A 13 0.92 -20.00 -18.32
N ASP A 14 0.83 -18.71 -18.59
CA ASP A 14 -0.39 -17.93 -18.45
C ASP A 14 -0.87 -17.52 -19.85
N GLY A 15 -1.65 -18.41 -20.46
CA GLY A 15 -2.05 -18.38 -21.87
C GLY A 15 -1.99 -19.77 -22.48
N ASP A 16 -2.00 -19.86 -23.82
CA ASP A 16 -1.83 -21.14 -24.51
C ASP A 16 -0.40 -21.70 -24.30
N ALA A 17 -0.30 -22.74 -23.49
CA ALA A 17 0.97 -23.36 -23.12
C ALA A 17 1.74 -23.91 -24.33
N ALA A 18 1.05 -24.36 -25.39
CA ALA A 18 1.71 -24.88 -26.60
C ALA A 18 2.45 -23.76 -27.34
N THR A 19 1.81 -22.60 -27.45
CA THR A 19 2.39 -21.40 -28.07
C THR A 19 3.52 -20.81 -27.22
N LEU A 20 3.37 -20.79 -25.90
CA LEU A 20 4.34 -20.17 -24.99
C LEU A 20 5.55 -21.05 -24.65
N ALA A 21 5.49 -22.36 -24.88
CA ALA A 21 6.57 -23.31 -24.55
C ALA A 21 7.92 -22.94 -25.20
N GLY A 22 7.91 -22.31 -26.37
CA GLY A 22 9.12 -21.86 -27.07
C GLY A 22 9.94 -20.83 -26.29
N LEU A 23 9.32 -20.11 -25.35
CA LEU A 23 9.97 -19.06 -24.55
C LEU A 23 10.71 -19.60 -23.32
N ARG A 24 10.57 -20.90 -23.00
CA ARG A 24 11.18 -21.52 -21.82
C ARG A 24 12.68 -21.29 -21.73
N GLY A 25 13.41 -21.44 -22.84
CA GLY A 25 14.86 -21.26 -22.86
C GLY A 25 15.29 -19.83 -22.53
N GLN A 26 14.50 -18.85 -22.96
CA GLN A 26 14.73 -17.44 -22.64
C GLN A 26 14.37 -17.14 -21.19
N ALA A 27 13.30 -17.77 -20.69
CA ALA A 27 12.87 -17.61 -19.31
C ALA A 27 13.87 -18.12 -18.28
N LEU A 28 14.48 -19.28 -18.54
CA LEU A 28 15.54 -19.80 -17.69
C LEU A 28 16.83 -18.95 -17.76
N ARG A 29 17.09 -18.27 -18.88
CA ARG A 29 18.21 -17.33 -18.97
C ARG A 29 17.98 -16.08 -18.12
N GLU A 30 16.77 -15.53 -18.15
CA GLU A 30 16.42 -14.38 -17.30
C GLU A 30 16.49 -14.73 -15.81
N LEU A 31 16.02 -15.92 -15.42
CA LEU A 31 16.17 -16.41 -14.05
C LEU A 31 17.65 -16.50 -13.65
N ALA A 32 18.50 -17.02 -14.54
CA ALA A 32 19.94 -17.09 -14.29
C ALA A 32 20.63 -15.71 -14.25
N ILE A 33 20.04 -14.67 -14.85
CA ILE A 33 20.51 -13.29 -14.71
C ILE A 33 20.07 -12.73 -13.36
N MET A 34 18.80 -12.88 -12.99
CA MET A 34 18.27 -12.50 -11.69
C MET A 34 19.11 -13.12 -10.55
N ASP A 35 19.48 -14.40 -10.68
CA ASP A 35 20.37 -15.09 -9.75
C ASP A 35 21.77 -14.48 -9.63
N ARG A 36 22.30 -13.95 -10.74
CA ARG A 36 23.62 -13.29 -10.77
C ARG A 36 23.57 -11.86 -10.26
N GLU A 37 22.41 -11.22 -10.21
CA GLU A 37 22.23 -9.87 -9.64
C GLU A 37 22.07 -9.91 -8.11
N ASN A 38 21.62 -11.04 -7.56
CA ASN A 38 21.44 -11.29 -6.13
C ASN A 38 22.75 -11.44 -5.29
N VAL A 39 23.86 -10.83 -5.72
CA VAL A 39 25.15 -10.84 -4.99
C VAL A 39 25.40 -9.56 -4.20
N PHE A 40 24.50 -8.57 -4.29
CA PHE A 40 24.58 -7.26 -3.62
C PHE A 40 23.56 -7.15 -2.47
N ASP A 41 23.67 -6.08 -1.66
CA ASP A 41 22.93 -5.89 -0.39
C ASP A 41 21.39 -5.85 -0.52
N LEU A 42 20.85 -5.74 -1.75
CA LEU A 42 19.42 -5.84 -2.03
C LEU A 42 19.14 -7.03 -2.96
N PRO A 43 18.39 -8.06 -2.52
CA PRO A 43 18.07 -9.19 -3.37
C PRO A 43 17.08 -8.79 -4.48
N VAL A 44 17.46 -9.04 -5.73
CA VAL A 44 16.56 -9.00 -6.89
C VAL A 44 15.63 -10.21 -6.84
N CYS A 45 14.44 -10.01 -6.28
CA CYS A 45 13.43 -11.06 -6.14
C CYS A 45 12.49 -11.17 -7.35
N SER A 46 12.63 -10.31 -8.37
CA SER A 46 11.92 -10.48 -9.63
C SER A 46 12.69 -9.88 -10.79
N ARG A 47 12.53 -10.42 -11.99
CA ARG A 47 13.08 -9.87 -13.23
C ARG A 47 12.10 -10.10 -14.35
N VAL A 48 11.82 -9.06 -15.12
CA VAL A 48 10.83 -9.10 -16.19
C VAL A 48 11.47 -8.75 -17.52
N LEU A 49 11.21 -9.59 -18.52
CA LEU A 49 11.58 -9.36 -19.90
C LEU A 49 10.31 -9.30 -20.76
N ARG A 50 10.07 -8.13 -21.36
CA ARG A 50 9.00 -7.96 -22.35
C ARG A 50 9.53 -8.25 -23.74
N LEU A 51 8.82 -9.10 -24.48
CA LEU A 51 9.18 -9.47 -25.83
C LEU A 51 8.43 -8.61 -26.85
N SER A 52 8.99 -8.49 -28.05
CA SER A 52 8.39 -7.70 -29.13
C SER A 52 7.01 -8.20 -29.58
N GLY A 53 6.66 -9.46 -29.29
CA GLY A 53 5.34 -10.04 -29.55
C GLY A 53 4.29 -9.69 -28.50
N GLY A 54 4.66 -8.97 -27.44
CA GLY A 54 3.77 -8.60 -26.34
C GLY A 54 3.72 -9.62 -25.20
N GLU A 55 4.36 -10.78 -25.35
CA GLU A 55 4.56 -11.73 -24.26
C GLU A 55 5.50 -11.16 -23.21
N THR A 56 5.31 -11.60 -21.98
CA THR A 56 6.13 -11.18 -20.85
C THR A 56 6.67 -12.41 -20.16
N ILE A 57 7.99 -12.44 -19.95
CA ILE A 57 8.64 -13.44 -19.12
C ILE A 57 8.93 -12.82 -17.76
N VAL A 58 8.44 -13.47 -16.72
CA VAL A 58 8.53 -13.02 -15.35
C VAL A 58 9.25 -14.09 -14.54
N CYS A 59 10.45 -13.76 -14.08
CA CYS A 59 11.16 -14.56 -13.09
C CYS A 59 10.89 -13.93 -11.73
N ALA A 60 10.53 -14.72 -10.74
CA ALA A 60 10.27 -14.26 -9.39
C ALA A 60 10.84 -15.24 -8.37
N ARG A 61 11.23 -14.73 -7.22
CA ARG A 61 11.65 -15.50 -6.06
C ARG A 61 10.70 -15.19 -4.92
N THR A 62 10.07 -16.24 -4.41
CA THR A 62 9.33 -16.21 -3.14
C THR A 62 10.07 -17.09 -2.14
N GLY A 63 10.69 -16.48 -1.13
CA GLY A 63 11.51 -17.23 -0.17
C GLY A 63 12.63 -17.99 -0.88
N SER A 64 12.66 -19.32 -0.75
CA SER A 64 13.64 -20.20 -1.43
C SER A 64 13.14 -20.78 -2.77
N LEU A 65 11.95 -20.37 -3.23
CA LEU A 65 11.31 -20.93 -4.41
C LEU A 65 11.37 -19.95 -5.58
N ASP A 66 12.01 -20.39 -6.66
CA ASP A 66 12.02 -19.65 -7.92
C ASP A 66 10.80 -20.03 -8.76
N ARG A 67 10.07 -19.02 -9.23
CA ARG A 67 8.94 -19.13 -10.14
C ARG A 67 9.27 -18.44 -11.45
N VAL A 68 8.85 -19.04 -12.55
CA VAL A 68 8.97 -18.46 -13.87
C VAL A 68 7.59 -18.49 -14.53
N ASP A 69 6.98 -17.32 -14.68
CA ASP A 69 5.71 -17.14 -15.38
C ASP A 69 6.00 -16.66 -16.81
N ILE A 70 5.53 -17.40 -17.80
CA ILE A 70 5.54 -16.98 -19.21
C ILE A 70 4.12 -16.58 -19.54
N VAL A 71 3.91 -15.28 -19.73
CA VAL A 71 2.59 -14.65 -19.78
C VAL A 71 2.31 -14.20 -21.21
N ALA A 72 1.20 -14.67 -21.77
CA ALA A 72 0.65 -14.16 -23.01
C ALA A 72 0.28 -12.67 -22.87
N PRO A 73 0.16 -11.91 -23.96
CA PRO A 73 -0.29 -10.52 -23.89
C PRO A 73 -1.64 -10.44 -23.15
N ARG A 74 -1.68 -9.77 -21.99
CA ARG A 74 -2.90 -9.61 -21.18
C ARG A 74 -3.47 -8.20 -21.31
N HIS A 75 -4.79 -8.11 -21.19
CA HIS A 75 -5.53 -6.87 -21.03
C HIS A 75 -6.01 -6.76 -19.57
N GLY A 76 -5.42 -5.85 -18.77
CA GLY A 76 -6.02 -5.29 -17.55
C GLY A 76 -6.18 -6.18 -16.30
N SER A 77 -6.33 -5.52 -15.14
CA SER A 77 -6.86 -6.10 -13.90
C SER A 77 -8.26 -6.69 -14.12
N SER A 78 -8.58 -7.83 -13.52
CA SER A 78 -9.93 -8.41 -13.60
C SER A 78 -10.65 -8.32 -12.25
N ARG A 79 -11.92 -7.86 -12.29
CA ARG A 79 -12.86 -8.03 -11.17
C ARG A 79 -13.11 -9.54 -11.04
N ALA A 80 -12.72 -10.13 -9.91
CA ALA A 80 -12.80 -11.57 -9.71
C ALA A 80 -14.25 -12.07 -9.54
N GLY A 81 -15.20 -11.16 -9.29
CA GLY A 81 -16.64 -11.42 -9.16
C GLY A 81 -17.24 -10.75 -7.93
N GLU A 82 -18.55 -10.85 -7.79
CA GLU A 82 -19.25 -10.62 -6.52
C GLU A 82 -19.08 -11.85 -5.63
N ARG A 83 -18.83 -11.61 -4.35
CA ARG A 83 -18.65 -12.72 -3.42
C ARG A 83 -20.02 -13.30 -3.03
N PRO A 84 -20.21 -14.64 -3.06
CA PRO A 84 -21.39 -15.21 -2.45
C PRO A 84 -21.40 -14.92 -0.94
N PRO A 85 -22.57 -14.69 -0.33
CA PRO A 85 -22.70 -14.53 1.11
C PRO A 85 -22.16 -15.77 1.82
N LEU A 86 -21.67 -15.61 3.06
CA LEU A 86 -21.35 -16.77 3.89
C LEU A 86 -22.55 -17.72 3.93
N ARG A 87 -22.28 -19.02 4.04
CA ARG A 87 -23.32 -19.97 4.46
C ARG A 87 -23.93 -19.44 5.77
N PRO A 88 -25.26 -19.55 5.99
CA PRO A 88 -25.89 -19.11 7.22
C PRO A 88 -25.08 -19.56 8.42
N LEU A 89 -24.54 -18.59 9.14
CA LEU A 89 -23.72 -18.85 10.30
C LEU A 89 -24.63 -19.40 11.39
N PRO A 90 -24.28 -20.54 12.03
CA PRO A 90 -25.07 -21.05 13.14
C PRO A 90 -24.90 -20.11 14.33
N GLU A 91 -25.85 -19.21 14.55
CA GLU A 91 -25.96 -18.49 15.82
C GLU A 91 -26.63 -19.41 16.83
N ARG A 92 -25.82 -20.11 17.63
CA ARG A 92 -26.30 -20.76 18.85
C ARG A 92 -25.99 -19.85 20.03
N GLU A 93 -26.90 -19.80 20.99
CA GLU A 93 -26.64 -19.14 22.26
C GLU A 93 -25.36 -19.73 22.90
N GLY A 94 -24.37 -18.87 23.15
CA GLY A 94 -23.07 -19.27 23.69
C GLY A 94 -21.94 -19.42 22.66
N ASP A 95 -22.21 -19.29 21.36
CA ASP A 95 -21.17 -19.31 20.32
C ASP A 95 -20.65 -17.89 20.03
N PHE A 96 -19.36 -17.75 19.68
CA PHE A 96 -18.76 -16.47 19.24
C PHE A 96 -17.71 -16.67 18.15
N PHE A 97 -17.45 -15.67 17.32
CA PHE A 97 -16.46 -15.75 16.23
C PHE A 97 -15.07 -15.33 16.68
N ALA A 98 -14.05 -15.98 16.13
CA ALA A 98 -12.66 -15.60 16.34
C ALA A 98 -11.84 -15.73 15.05
N ILE A 99 -10.92 -14.79 14.87
CA ILE A 99 -9.88 -14.85 13.85
C ILE A 99 -8.53 -14.97 14.57
N PRO A 100 -7.81 -16.08 14.38
CA PRO A 100 -6.56 -16.31 15.11
C PRO A 100 -5.42 -15.45 14.58
N ASP A 101 -4.40 -15.28 15.41
CA ASP A 101 -3.13 -14.61 15.11
C ASP A 101 -3.32 -13.16 14.61
N CYS A 102 -4.24 -12.44 15.26
CA CYS A 102 -4.38 -11.00 15.09
C CYS A 102 -3.15 -10.32 15.71
N LEU A 103 -2.33 -9.67 14.89
CA LEU A 103 -1.08 -9.06 15.36
C LEU A 103 -1.35 -7.79 16.16
N ALA A 104 -2.23 -6.95 15.64
CA ALA A 104 -2.59 -5.69 16.27
C ALA A 104 -4.01 -5.27 15.90
N ARG A 105 -4.69 -4.66 16.86
CA ARG A 105 -6.00 -4.01 16.72
C ARG A 105 -5.97 -2.70 17.50
N TYR A 106 -6.45 -1.60 16.91
CA TYR A 106 -6.54 -0.32 17.61
C TYR A 106 -7.99 0.14 17.75
N GLU A 107 -8.39 0.42 18.99
CA GLU A 107 -9.74 0.89 19.31
C GLU A 107 -9.78 2.43 19.35
N GLY A 108 -8.84 3.09 20.03
CA GLY A 108 -8.60 4.53 19.89
C GLY A 108 -9.28 5.45 20.90
N MET A 109 -10.47 5.11 21.45
CA MET A 109 -11.19 6.05 22.35
C MET A 109 -10.50 6.26 23.69
N THR A 110 -10.32 5.18 24.45
CA THR A 110 -9.70 5.23 25.79
C THR A 110 -8.20 5.00 25.74
N SER A 111 -7.70 4.39 24.66
CA SER A 111 -6.29 4.06 24.51
C SER A 111 -5.88 4.00 23.04
N LEU A 112 -4.65 4.45 22.79
CA LEU A 112 -3.94 4.26 21.53
C LEU A 112 -3.07 2.99 21.54
N GLN A 113 -3.04 2.25 22.65
CA GLN A 113 -2.32 0.99 22.73
C GLN A 113 -2.98 -0.08 21.88
N ASN A 114 -2.16 -1.00 21.38
CA ASN A 114 -2.63 -2.23 20.76
C ASN A 114 -3.54 -2.99 21.74
N ALA A 115 -4.76 -3.30 21.31
CA ALA A 115 -5.73 -4.05 22.10
C ALA A 115 -5.36 -5.55 22.20
N VAL A 116 -4.53 -6.05 21.28
CA VAL A 116 -3.93 -7.38 21.40
C VAL A 116 -2.81 -7.30 22.44
N THR A 117 -3.03 -7.93 23.59
CA THR A 117 -2.16 -7.78 24.78
C THR A 117 -1.04 -8.82 24.87
N ASP A 118 -1.03 -9.79 23.96
CA ASP A 118 -0.01 -10.81 23.78
C ASP A 118 0.61 -10.76 22.37
N GLY A 119 1.79 -11.35 22.21
CA GLY A 119 2.52 -11.36 20.93
C GLY A 119 3.49 -10.18 20.72
N ASP A 120 4.01 -10.08 19.49
CA ASP A 120 5.18 -9.25 19.16
C ASP A 120 4.94 -7.75 19.25
N LEU A 121 3.67 -7.32 19.11
CA LEU A 121 3.26 -5.90 19.20
C LEU A 121 2.48 -5.58 20.48
N ALA A 122 2.51 -6.47 21.49
CA ALA A 122 1.90 -6.21 22.77
C ALA A 122 2.48 -4.94 23.44
N GLY A 123 1.60 -4.05 23.91
CA GLY A 123 2.00 -2.78 24.53
C GLY A 123 2.51 -1.71 23.55
N TRP A 124 2.48 -1.98 22.25
CA TRP A 124 2.79 -0.98 21.23
C TRP A 124 1.71 0.10 21.19
N SER A 125 2.08 1.36 20.95
CA SER A 125 1.14 2.50 20.93
C SER A 125 1.09 3.16 19.57
N LEU A 126 -0.12 3.32 19.04
CA LEU A 126 -0.42 4.09 17.84
C LEU A 126 0.02 5.54 18.00
N GLY A 127 0.88 6.00 17.09
CA GLY A 127 1.19 7.42 16.98
C GLY A 127 0.11 8.13 16.17
N LEU A 128 -0.17 9.38 16.52
CA LEU A 128 -1.07 10.24 15.75
C LEU A 128 -0.27 11.37 15.10
N GLY A 129 -0.57 11.61 13.84
CA GLY A 129 -0.11 12.77 13.10
C GLY A 129 -0.81 14.05 13.53
N ASN A 130 -0.51 15.15 12.82
CA ASN A 130 -1.06 16.45 13.16
C ASN A 130 -2.58 16.49 12.99
N ASP A 131 -3.24 17.14 13.96
CA ASP A 131 -4.67 17.43 13.96
C ASP A 131 -5.60 16.21 13.82
N VAL A 132 -5.06 14.98 13.97
CA VAL A 132 -5.88 13.77 14.05
C VAL A 132 -6.63 13.78 15.37
N THR A 133 -7.95 13.62 15.27
CA THR A 133 -8.83 13.53 16.44
C THR A 133 -9.44 12.15 16.52
N VAL A 134 -9.76 11.71 17.75
CA VAL A 134 -10.56 10.50 17.96
C VAL A 134 -11.95 10.92 18.42
N ILE A 135 -12.96 10.53 17.65
CA ILE A 135 -14.37 10.82 17.91
C ILE A 135 -15.14 9.53 18.18
N ALA A 136 -16.27 9.65 18.89
CA ALA A 136 -17.11 8.50 19.15
C ALA A 136 -17.75 7.98 17.85
N PRO A 137 -17.92 6.66 17.66
CA PRO A 137 -18.56 6.09 16.46
C PRO A 137 -19.94 6.68 16.18
N SER A 138 -20.73 6.95 17.23
CA SER A 138 -22.04 7.60 17.10
C SER A 138 -21.97 9.01 16.49
N GLN A 139 -20.89 9.76 16.74
CA GLN A 139 -20.67 11.07 16.10
C GLN A 139 -20.29 10.92 14.63
N ALA A 140 -19.68 9.79 14.26
CA ALA A 140 -19.28 9.47 12.90
C ALA A 140 -20.35 8.69 12.11
N GLY A 141 -21.51 8.38 12.71
CA GLY A 141 -22.56 7.58 12.09
C GLY A 141 -22.25 6.08 12.00
N LEU A 142 -21.27 5.58 12.76
CA LEU A 142 -20.97 4.15 12.87
C LEU A 142 -21.74 3.51 14.03
N ALA A 143 -22.18 2.28 13.81
CA ALA A 143 -22.71 1.44 14.88
C ALA A 143 -21.62 1.10 15.90
N MET A 144 -21.97 1.06 17.18
CA MET A 144 -21.07 0.63 18.25
C MET A 144 -21.09 -0.90 18.33
N PRO A 145 -19.99 -1.63 18.09
CA PRO A 145 -19.91 -3.04 18.49
C PRO A 145 -19.97 -3.13 20.03
N GLU A 146 -20.93 -3.88 20.57
CA GLU A 146 -21.24 -3.94 22.01
C GLU A 146 -20.22 -4.74 22.85
N GLY A 147 -19.15 -5.26 22.24
CA GLY A 147 -18.22 -6.20 22.88
C GLY A 147 -18.84 -7.59 23.06
N LEU A 148 -18.43 -8.32 24.10
CA LEU A 148 -18.98 -9.63 24.45
C LEU A 148 -19.27 -9.68 25.97
N PRO A 149 -20.41 -9.14 26.42
CA PRO A 149 -20.73 -8.96 27.83
C PRO A 149 -20.76 -10.27 28.64
N GLN A 150 -21.13 -11.39 28.01
CA GLN A 150 -21.16 -12.72 28.65
C GLN A 150 -19.77 -13.18 29.10
N ALA A 151 -18.71 -12.69 28.43
CA ALA A 151 -17.31 -12.92 28.79
C ALA A 151 -16.69 -11.78 29.60
N GLY A 152 -17.47 -10.74 29.94
CA GLY A 152 -16.95 -9.52 30.56
C GLY A 152 -16.02 -8.71 29.65
N ILE A 153 -16.12 -8.89 28.33
CA ILE A 153 -15.30 -8.17 27.35
C ILE A 153 -16.10 -6.94 26.89
N ALA A 154 -15.54 -5.76 27.15
CA ALA A 154 -16.06 -4.51 26.61
C ALA A 154 -15.14 -4.03 25.48
N ARG A 155 -15.72 -3.29 24.53
CA ARG A 155 -14.96 -2.58 23.50
C ARG A 155 -15.30 -1.11 23.54
N ASP A 156 -14.30 -0.28 23.29
CA ASP A 156 -14.46 1.17 23.23
C ASP A 156 -13.86 1.70 21.92
N PRO A 157 -14.49 1.36 20.78
CA PRO A 157 -13.99 1.74 19.48
C PRO A 157 -14.15 3.24 19.25
N GLY A 158 -13.15 3.83 18.63
CA GLY A 158 -13.07 5.22 18.24
C GLY A 158 -12.86 5.34 16.75
N VAL A 159 -13.20 6.52 16.25
CA VAL A 159 -13.01 6.88 14.86
C VAL A 159 -11.89 7.90 14.79
N PHE A 160 -10.82 7.56 14.09
CA PHE A 160 -9.74 8.46 13.80
C PHE A 160 -10.14 9.37 12.63
N ALA A 161 -10.44 10.63 12.92
CA ALA A 161 -10.77 11.63 11.92
C ALA A 161 -9.48 12.33 11.46
N LEU A 162 -9.11 12.14 10.20
CA LEU A 162 -7.93 12.69 9.56
C LEU A 162 -8.34 13.91 8.72
N PRO A 163 -7.95 15.14 9.09
CA PRO A 163 -8.31 16.34 8.34
C PRO A 163 -7.55 16.55 7.01
N GLY A 164 -6.70 15.62 6.58
CA GLY A 164 -5.74 15.86 5.50
C GLY A 164 -4.65 16.87 5.89
N GLY A 165 -3.91 17.41 4.92
CA GLY A 165 -2.89 18.44 5.19
C GLY A 165 -1.64 17.92 5.92
N ALA A 166 -0.81 18.81 6.50
CA ALA A 166 0.56 18.49 6.92
C ALA A 166 0.69 17.38 7.96
N ALA A 167 0.99 16.16 7.49
CA ALA A 167 1.21 14.96 8.30
C ALA A 167 0.02 14.52 9.18
N SER A 168 -1.21 14.68 8.69
CA SER A 168 -2.39 14.04 9.29
C SER A 168 -2.43 12.54 8.96
N GLY A 169 -2.34 11.67 9.97
CA GLY A 169 -2.37 10.22 9.75
C GLY A 169 -2.12 9.38 11.01
N LEU A 170 -2.16 8.06 10.86
CA LEU A 170 -1.90 7.07 11.89
C LEU A 170 -0.50 6.48 11.72
N LEU A 171 0.36 6.61 12.73
CA LEU A 171 1.76 6.19 12.65
C LEU A 171 1.89 4.79 13.23
N PHE A 172 2.36 3.82 12.45
CA PHE A 172 2.53 2.41 12.82
C PHE A 172 4.03 2.02 12.83
N GLY A 173 4.42 1.01 13.62
CA GLY A 173 5.81 0.52 13.65
C GLY A 173 6.14 -0.45 12.51
N ARG A 174 7.41 -0.58 12.12
CA ARG A 174 7.87 -1.47 11.03
C ARG A 174 7.36 -2.92 11.11
N ALA A 175 7.14 -3.41 12.32
CA ALA A 175 6.68 -4.78 12.54
C ALA A 175 5.20 -5.03 12.17
N HIS A 176 4.40 -4.01 11.85
CA HIS A 176 3.00 -4.20 11.43
C HIS A 176 2.89 -4.85 10.05
N ILE A 177 3.75 -4.43 9.12
CA ILE A 177 3.84 -4.99 7.78
C ILE A 177 5.22 -5.63 7.62
N PRO A 178 5.30 -6.96 7.47
CA PRO A 178 6.58 -7.66 7.40
C PRO A 178 7.34 -7.37 6.10
N ASP A 179 8.67 -7.45 6.20
CA ASP A 179 9.59 -7.14 5.10
C ASP A 179 9.60 -8.20 4.00
N ASN A 180 9.24 -9.45 4.28
CA ASN A 180 9.28 -10.53 3.29
C ASN A 180 8.36 -11.70 3.64
N ALA A 181 7.23 -11.43 4.29
CA ALA A 181 6.22 -12.43 4.65
C ALA A 181 4.83 -12.03 4.17
N PRO A 182 3.91 -12.99 3.96
CA PRO A 182 2.50 -12.70 3.72
C PRO A 182 1.92 -11.82 4.82
N PHE A 183 0.98 -10.96 4.48
CA PHE A 183 0.34 -10.08 5.46
C PHE A 183 -1.05 -9.67 5.02
N SER A 184 -1.84 -9.18 5.97
CA SER A 184 -3.12 -8.55 5.69
C SER A 184 -3.34 -7.34 6.58
N VAL A 185 -4.10 -6.39 6.05
CA VAL A 185 -4.61 -5.23 6.79
C VAL A 185 -6.11 -5.11 6.58
N SER A 186 -6.83 -4.65 7.59
CA SER A 186 -8.28 -4.42 7.51
C SER A 186 -8.66 -3.19 8.32
N CYS A 187 -9.63 -2.42 7.85
CA CYS A 187 -10.23 -1.32 8.60
C CYS A 187 -11.59 -0.94 8.01
N LEU A 188 -12.29 -0.05 8.71
CA LEU A 188 -13.32 0.82 8.14
C LEU A 188 -12.67 2.10 7.65
N VAL A 189 -13.09 2.59 6.49
CA VAL A 189 -12.67 3.88 5.93
C VAL A 189 -13.87 4.65 5.39
N ARG A 190 -13.89 5.96 5.62
CA ARG A 190 -14.82 6.90 5.01
C ARG A 190 -14.06 8.07 4.42
N LEU A 191 -14.02 8.16 3.10
CA LEU A 191 -13.36 9.23 2.39
C LEU A 191 -14.30 10.43 2.28
N HIS A 192 -13.89 11.61 2.76
CA HIS A 192 -14.70 12.83 2.69
C HIS A 192 -14.48 13.61 1.40
N GLU A 193 -13.23 13.64 0.93
CA GLU A 193 -12.80 14.38 -0.25
C GLU A 193 -11.87 13.52 -1.12
N PRO A 194 -11.78 13.77 -2.43
CA PRO A 194 -10.74 13.14 -3.24
C PRO A 194 -9.35 13.42 -2.64
N LEU A 195 -8.47 12.42 -2.66
CA LEU A 195 -7.05 12.65 -2.43
C LEU A 195 -6.53 13.62 -3.50
N GLU A 196 -5.88 14.68 -3.05
CA GLU A 196 -5.22 15.65 -3.93
C GLU A 196 -3.71 15.64 -3.68
N TYR A 197 -2.95 15.96 -4.71
CA TYR A 197 -1.51 16.15 -4.58
C TYR A 197 -1.24 17.55 -4.01
N ASP A 198 -0.50 17.64 -2.91
CA ASP A 198 -0.08 18.93 -2.38
C ASP A 198 1.09 19.47 -3.21
N TYR A 199 0.80 20.49 -4.04
CA TYR A 199 1.80 21.16 -4.85
C TYR A 199 2.58 22.23 -4.10
N THR A 200 2.27 22.52 -2.84
CA THR A 200 2.97 23.55 -2.06
C THR A 200 4.23 23.01 -1.41
N TYR A 201 5.29 23.84 -1.40
CA TYR A 201 6.50 23.59 -0.63
C TYR A 201 6.60 24.61 0.49
N ASP A 202 5.87 24.34 1.58
CA ASP A 202 5.57 25.28 2.68
C ASP A 202 6.80 26.05 3.22
N ALA A 203 7.98 25.42 3.23
CA ALA A 203 9.19 26.06 3.74
C ALA A 203 9.71 27.23 2.87
N MET A 204 9.34 27.27 1.59
CA MET A 204 9.92 28.21 0.60
C MET A 204 8.90 29.08 -0.13
N GLY A 205 7.60 28.90 0.11
CA GLY A 205 6.54 29.73 -0.49
C GLY A 205 6.37 29.57 -2.01
N VAL A 206 6.90 28.49 -2.58
CA VAL A 206 6.82 28.14 -4.01
C VAL A 206 6.25 26.74 -4.18
N ARG A 207 5.91 26.36 -5.42
CA ARG A 207 5.42 25.02 -5.73
C ARG A 207 6.54 23.99 -5.71
N ASN A 208 6.23 22.79 -5.24
CA ASN A 208 7.16 21.67 -5.23
C ASN A 208 7.41 21.15 -6.68
N PRO A 209 8.68 21.10 -7.14
CA PRO A 209 9.03 20.58 -8.45
C PRO A 209 9.11 19.06 -8.47
N PHE A 210 9.12 18.37 -7.31
CA PHE A 210 9.22 16.92 -7.23
C PHE A 210 7.87 16.28 -7.04
N ARG A 211 7.59 15.23 -7.81
CA ARG A 211 6.37 14.44 -7.69
C ARG A 211 6.68 12.96 -7.53
N ALA A 212 6.25 12.40 -6.41
CA ALA A 212 6.42 10.98 -6.14
C ALA A 212 5.16 10.23 -6.60
N TYR A 213 5.32 9.24 -7.47
CA TYR A 213 4.20 8.48 -8.04
C TYR A 213 4.38 6.98 -7.91
N PHE A 214 3.25 6.28 -7.86
CA PHE A 214 3.20 4.86 -8.11
C PHE A 214 3.36 4.65 -9.63
N LEU A 215 4.59 4.39 -10.03
CA LEU A 215 5.02 4.38 -11.43
C LEU A 215 4.70 3.08 -12.15
N GLN A 216 3.46 2.63 -12.05
CA GLN A 216 2.98 1.39 -12.62
C GLN A 216 1.53 1.53 -13.10
N SER A 217 1.27 1.19 -14.35
CA SER A 217 -0.07 1.19 -14.94
C SER A 217 -1.02 0.24 -14.19
N GLY A 218 -2.34 0.45 -14.31
CA GLY A 218 -3.33 -0.42 -13.66
C GLY A 218 -3.27 -1.88 -14.11
N ASP A 219 -2.73 -2.16 -15.29
CA ASP A 219 -2.45 -3.52 -15.79
C ASP A 219 -1.03 -4.01 -15.47
N GLY A 220 -0.21 -3.16 -14.84
CA GLY A 220 1.16 -3.41 -14.46
C GLY A 220 2.18 -3.38 -15.60
N THR A 221 1.75 -3.21 -16.87
CA THR A 221 2.60 -3.45 -18.04
C THR A 221 3.50 -2.28 -18.44
N ASP A 222 3.16 -1.04 -18.05
CA ASP A 222 3.85 0.18 -18.45
C ASP A 222 4.07 1.15 -17.28
N PHE A 223 4.99 2.10 -17.48
CA PHE A 223 5.09 3.30 -16.65
C PHE A 223 3.92 4.24 -16.95
N THR A 224 3.03 4.45 -15.98
CA THR A 224 2.02 5.52 -16.08
C THR A 224 2.44 6.76 -15.29
N TRP A 225 2.01 7.89 -15.83
CA TRP A 225 2.22 9.26 -15.32
C TRP A 225 0.86 9.95 -15.14
N ASP A 226 -0.22 9.15 -15.03
CA ASP A 226 -1.58 9.65 -14.97
C ASP A 226 -1.80 10.50 -13.71
N CYS A 227 -2.48 11.64 -13.88
CA CYS A 227 -2.95 12.51 -12.81
C CYS A 227 -4.47 12.68 -12.95
N PRO A 228 -5.28 12.76 -11.88
CA PRO A 228 -4.97 13.46 -10.62
C PRO A 228 -5.13 12.63 -9.34
N GLY A 229 -4.51 13.11 -8.25
CA GLY A 229 -4.83 12.72 -6.87
C GLY A 229 -3.89 11.75 -6.15
N GLY A 230 -2.71 11.42 -6.71
CA GLY A 230 -1.60 10.80 -5.98
C GLY A 230 -1.87 9.44 -5.30
N ILE A 231 -0.89 8.97 -4.53
CA ILE A 231 -1.00 7.76 -3.70
C ILE A 231 -0.77 8.12 -2.23
N SER A 232 -1.66 7.64 -1.35
CA SER A 232 -1.54 7.84 0.09
C SER A 232 -1.94 6.59 0.87
N PRO A 233 -1.20 6.20 1.92
CA PRO A 233 -1.52 4.99 2.68
C PRO A 233 -2.82 5.15 3.46
N VAL A 234 -3.72 4.17 3.33
CA VAL A 234 -4.84 3.96 4.25
C VAL A 234 -4.34 3.15 5.43
N LEU A 235 -3.70 2.00 5.17
CA LEU A 235 -2.96 1.19 6.14
C LEU A 235 -1.76 0.62 5.40
N GLY A 236 -0.59 1.22 5.60
CA GLY A 236 0.56 0.88 4.77
C GLY A 236 1.80 1.68 5.07
N PHE A 237 2.71 1.61 4.13
CA PHE A 237 3.93 2.38 4.08
C PHE A 237 4.19 2.82 2.64
N CYS A 238 4.59 4.08 2.45
CA CYS A 238 5.03 4.60 1.17
C CYS A 238 6.25 5.51 1.34
N SER A 239 7.27 5.34 0.50
CA SER A 239 8.47 6.19 0.49
C SER A 239 8.98 6.41 -0.92
N PRO A 240 9.79 7.47 -1.16
CA PRO A 240 10.44 7.66 -2.44
C PRO A 240 11.36 6.50 -2.75
N HIS A 241 11.32 6.06 -4.00
CA HIS A 241 12.32 5.20 -4.58
C HIS A 241 13.09 5.99 -5.62
N LEU A 242 14.35 6.29 -5.30
CA LEU A 242 15.27 6.93 -6.22
C LEU A 242 15.74 5.89 -7.24
N HIS A 243 15.35 6.03 -8.50
CA HIS A 243 15.75 5.11 -9.56
C HIS A 243 17.28 5.17 -9.79
N PRO A 244 18.05 4.08 -9.57
CA PRO A 244 19.52 4.09 -9.70
C PRO A 244 20.02 4.50 -11.09
N GLY A 245 19.28 4.13 -12.15
CA GLY A 245 19.58 4.52 -13.53
C GLY A 245 19.07 5.88 -14.01
N TRP A 246 18.37 6.67 -13.17
CA TRP A 246 17.90 8.00 -13.59
C TRP A 246 18.83 9.09 -13.09
N THR A 247 19.17 10.02 -13.98
CA THR A 247 19.99 11.17 -13.64
C THR A 247 19.55 12.36 -14.48
N GLU A 248 19.37 13.51 -13.83
CA GLU A 248 18.94 14.74 -14.47
C GLU A 248 19.82 15.91 -14.03
N THR A 249 20.11 16.80 -14.97
CA THR A 249 20.65 18.13 -14.64
C THR A 249 19.50 19.05 -14.24
N VAL A 250 19.57 19.61 -13.04
CA VAL A 250 18.49 20.38 -12.41
C VAL A 250 18.97 21.73 -11.88
N THR A 251 18.06 22.69 -11.79
CA THR A 251 18.15 23.89 -10.96
C THR A 251 16.86 24.00 -10.15
N TYR A 252 16.83 24.78 -9.07
CA TYR A 252 15.64 24.90 -8.22
C TYR A 252 15.00 26.30 -8.30
N PRO A 253 13.66 26.41 -8.21
CA PRO A 253 12.95 27.68 -8.32
C PRO A 253 12.99 28.55 -7.04
N TRP A 254 13.87 28.24 -6.07
CA TRP A 254 14.03 28.98 -4.82
C TRP A 254 15.52 29.29 -4.52
N PRO A 255 15.80 30.22 -3.58
CA PRO A 255 17.17 30.56 -3.22
C PRO A 255 17.94 29.39 -2.59
N PRO A 256 19.27 29.31 -2.81
CA PRO A 256 20.09 30.20 -3.63
C PRO A 256 20.03 29.95 -5.14
N TRP A 257 19.36 28.90 -5.62
CA TRP A 257 19.41 28.47 -7.02
C TRP A 257 18.61 29.33 -8.01
N ASN A 258 17.66 30.13 -7.52
CA ASN A 258 16.83 30.99 -8.36
C ASN A 258 17.48 32.33 -8.74
N THR A 259 18.75 32.56 -8.44
CA THR A 259 19.43 33.80 -8.87
C THR A 259 19.85 33.75 -10.33
N ASP A 260 20.25 32.57 -10.82
CA ASP A 260 20.62 32.32 -12.23
C ASP A 260 20.48 30.82 -12.53
N PHE A 261 19.46 30.49 -13.31
CA PHE A 261 19.12 29.10 -13.65
C PHE A 261 20.14 28.41 -14.56
N THR A 262 21.05 29.16 -15.18
CA THR A 262 22.03 28.60 -16.13
C THR A 262 23.36 28.23 -15.46
N THR A 263 23.71 28.89 -14.35
CA THR A 263 24.98 28.69 -13.66
C THR A 263 24.87 27.87 -12.37
N HIS A 264 23.68 27.78 -11.77
CA HIS A 264 23.44 27.05 -10.53
C HIS A 264 22.78 25.68 -10.79
N ILE A 265 23.40 24.86 -11.64
CA ILE A 265 22.92 23.51 -11.94
C ILE A 265 23.54 22.45 -11.02
N GLU A 266 22.77 21.42 -10.72
CA GLU A 266 23.18 20.23 -9.99
C GLU A 266 22.82 18.96 -10.77
N GLU A 267 23.50 17.86 -10.47
CA GLU A 267 23.04 16.53 -10.90
C GLU A 267 22.19 15.90 -9.81
N LEU A 268 21.01 15.46 -10.20
CA LEU A 268 20.08 14.74 -9.35
C LEU A 268 19.98 13.29 -9.82
N ALA A 269 20.45 12.36 -8.98
CA ALA A 269 20.21 10.94 -9.17
C ALA A 269 18.81 10.54 -8.66
N GLY A 270 18.20 9.55 -9.31
CA GLY A 270 16.94 8.97 -8.84
C GLY A 270 15.67 9.59 -9.40
N ALA A 271 15.78 10.68 -10.16
CA ALA A 271 14.67 11.45 -10.70
C ALA A 271 14.75 11.57 -12.21
N ARG A 272 13.58 11.74 -12.83
CA ARG A 272 13.46 12.00 -14.26
C ARG A 272 12.65 13.26 -14.51
N ARG A 273 13.00 14.00 -15.56
CA ARG A 273 12.21 15.16 -15.99
C ARG A 273 10.81 14.76 -16.45
N VAL A 274 9.83 15.62 -16.18
CA VAL A 274 8.48 15.45 -16.71
C VAL A 274 8.45 15.86 -18.18
N ASP A 275 8.48 14.86 -19.06
CA ASP A 275 8.44 15.04 -20.51
C ASP A 275 6.99 15.13 -21.05
N THR A 276 6.02 14.54 -20.34
CA THR A 276 4.59 14.56 -20.69
C THR A 276 3.79 15.32 -19.63
N ALA A 277 3.04 16.34 -20.05
CA ALA A 277 2.29 17.19 -19.13
C ALA A 277 1.11 16.43 -18.50
N CYS A 278 1.10 16.42 -17.18
CA CYS A 278 -0.07 16.12 -16.36
C CYS A 278 -1.07 17.29 -16.50
N PRO A 279 -2.27 17.08 -17.10
CA PRO A 279 -3.16 18.18 -17.49
C PRO A 279 -3.57 19.09 -16.33
N ASP A 280 -3.79 18.50 -15.16
CA ASP A 280 -4.31 19.20 -13.98
C ASP A 280 -3.22 19.64 -13.00
N ALA A 281 -1.95 19.33 -13.26
CA ALA A 281 -0.89 19.76 -12.38
C ALA A 281 -0.45 21.20 -12.69
N PRO A 282 -0.35 22.07 -11.67
CA PRO A 282 0.12 23.43 -11.85
C PRO A 282 1.55 23.46 -12.40
N LEU A 283 1.79 24.37 -13.34
CA LEU A 283 3.11 24.64 -13.88
C LEU A 283 3.93 25.53 -12.93
N LEU A 284 5.25 25.41 -13.00
CA LEU A 284 6.22 26.25 -12.30
C LEU A 284 6.52 27.49 -13.14
N THR A 285 5.51 28.34 -13.34
CA THR A 285 5.56 29.51 -14.25
C THR A 285 4.97 30.76 -13.59
N GLY A 286 5.29 31.92 -14.15
CA GLY A 286 4.92 33.23 -13.60
C GLY A 286 6.11 33.93 -12.92
N ASP A 287 5.87 35.10 -12.33
CA ASP A 287 6.93 35.96 -11.81
C ASP A 287 7.73 35.33 -10.66
N ALA A 288 7.09 34.46 -9.86
CA ALA A 288 7.76 33.69 -8.82
C ALA A 288 8.78 32.65 -9.35
N TYR A 289 8.75 32.37 -10.66
CA TYR A 289 9.60 31.36 -11.32
C TYR A 289 10.50 31.99 -12.38
N ARG A 290 10.93 33.24 -12.13
CA ARG A 290 11.94 33.93 -12.91
C ARG A 290 13.22 34.11 -12.10
N ASP A 291 14.36 34.00 -12.76
CA ASP A 291 15.64 34.34 -12.14
C ASP A 291 15.86 35.86 -12.08
N ALA A 292 16.99 36.30 -11.51
CA ALA A 292 17.31 37.72 -11.38
C ALA A 292 17.49 38.45 -12.73
N ALA A 293 17.79 37.71 -13.80
CA ALA A 293 17.88 38.22 -15.17
C ALA A 293 16.54 38.18 -15.92
N GLY A 294 15.49 37.63 -15.30
CA GLY A 294 14.14 37.52 -15.84
C GLY A 294 13.90 36.26 -16.68
N HIS A 295 14.85 35.34 -16.77
CA HIS A 295 14.66 34.07 -17.48
C HIS A 295 13.65 33.20 -16.73
N ALA A 296 12.77 32.55 -17.49
CA ALA A 296 11.81 31.61 -16.92
C ALA A 296 12.52 30.33 -16.44
N TYR A 297 11.96 29.70 -15.41
CA TYR A 297 12.43 28.43 -14.89
C TYR A 297 12.47 27.35 -16.01
N PRO A 298 13.61 26.66 -16.21
CA PRO A 298 13.79 25.76 -17.35
C PRO A 298 13.03 24.43 -17.24
N HIS A 299 12.44 24.12 -16.08
CA HIS A 299 11.72 22.86 -15.85
C HIS A 299 10.26 23.10 -15.43
N PRO A 300 9.42 23.73 -16.28
CA PRO A 300 8.08 24.17 -15.90
C PRO A 300 7.13 23.04 -15.46
N HIS A 301 7.43 21.80 -15.84
CA HIS A 301 6.66 20.60 -15.46
C HIS A 301 7.24 19.85 -14.25
N GLY A 302 8.43 20.22 -13.77
CA GLY A 302 9.10 19.57 -12.64
C GLY A 302 9.74 18.22 -12.98
N PHE A 303 9.84 17.37 -11.96
CA PHE A 303 10.52 16.09 -11.94
C PHE A 303 9.66 15.02 -11.27
N ILE A 304 9.85 13.78 -11.67
CA ILE A 304 9.17 12.61 -11.13
C ILE A 304 10.16 11.65 -10.48
N LEU A 305 9.70 11.08 -9.36
CA LEU A 305 10.35 10.04 -8.58
C LEU A 305 9.42 8.84 -8.48
N GLY A 306 10.00 7.64 -8.39
CA GLY A 306 9.22 6.46 -8.04
C GLY A 306 8.89 6.40 -6.56
N LEU A 307 8.08 5.42 -6.20
CA LEU A 307 7.72 5.10 -4.82
C LEU A 307 7.91 3.61 -4.55
N GLN A 308 8.33 3.28 -3.33
CA GLN A 308 8.07 1.98 -2.72
C GLN A 308 6.75 2.06 -1.96
N ALA A 309 6.00 0.96 -1.93
CA ALA A 309 4.70 0.92 -1.26
C ALA A 309 4.38 -0.50 -0.76
N ALA A 310 3.97 -0.64 0.49
CA ALA A 310 3.45 -1.90 1.02
C ALA A 310 2.21 -1.65 1.88
N GLY A 311 1.07 -2.25 1.53
CA GLY A 311 -0.20 -2.04 2.25
C GLY A 311 -1.38 -1.69 1.35
N LEU A 312 -2.38 -1.07 1.97
CA LEU A 312 -3.58 -0.52 1.35
C LEU A 312 -3.44 0.99 1.21
N PHE A 313 -3.75 1.52 0.03
CA PHE A 313 -3.57 2.93 -0.33
C PHE A 313 -4.82 3.50 -1.00
N LEU A 314 -5.04 4.80 -0.85
CA LEU A 314 -5.81 5.59 -1.80
C LEU A 314 -4.94 5.85 -3.03
N TYR A 315 -5.54 5.73 -4.22
CA TYR A 315 -4.89 5.89 -5.49
C TYR A 315 -5.77 6.69 -6.46
N ASN A 316 -5.16 7.65 -7.14
CA ASN A 316 -5.80 8.53 -8.13
C ASN A 316 -7.10 9.15 -7.61
N GLY A 317 -7.02 9.75 -6.43
CA GLY A 317 -8.13 10.46 -5.79
C GLY A 317 -8.99 9.59 -4.88
N ASN A 318 -9.59 8.53 -5.40
CA ASN A 318 -10.65 7.83 -4.66
C ASN A 318 -10.74 6.32 -4.90
N ARG A 319 -9.71 5.68 -5.45
CA ARG A 319 -9.66 4.21 -5.56
C ARG A 319 -8.81 3.62 -4.45
N LEU A 320 -9.04 2.36 -4.12
CA LEU A 320 -8.18 1.59 -3.26
C LEU A 320 -7.20 0.77 -4.07
N LEU A 321 -5.95 0.80 -3.63
CA LEU A 321 -4.83 0.08 -4.22
C LEU A 321 -4.23 -0.82 -3.14
N GLY A 322 -4.20 -2.13 -3.40
CA GLY A 322 -3.36 -3.07 -2.67
C GLY A 322 -1.99 -3.13 -3.35
N ALA A 323 -0.94 -2.69 -2.65
CA ALA A 323 0.41 -2.64 -3.20
C ALA A 323 1.44 -3.38 -2.33
N ARG A 324 2.39 -4.02 -3.01
CA ARG A 324 3.66 -4.56 -2.53
C ARG A 324 4.74 -4.28 -3.59
N LEU A 325 5.18 -3.04 -3.59
CA LEU A 325 6.17 -2.45 -4.48
C LEU A 325 7.46 -2.17 -3.69
N SER A 326 8.42 -3.09 -3.78
CA SER A 326 9.75 -2.94 -3.18
C SER A 326 10.76 -2.39 -4.19
N ASN A 327 10.61 -2.71 -5.47
CA ASN A 327 11.40 -2.11 -6.54
C ASN A 327 10.52 -2.04 -7.79
N PHE A 328 10.13 -0.83 -8.18
CA PHE A 328 9.22 -0.65 -9.29
C PHE A 328 9.81 -1.11 -10.64
N GLU A 329 11.14 -1.10 -10.82
CA GLU A 329 11.79 -1.56 -12.04
C GLU A 329 11.66 -3.06 -12.24
N SER A 330 11.86 -3.80 -11.15
CA SER A 330 11.89 -5.26 -11.18
C SER A 330 10.48 -5.85 -11.16
N GLN A 331 9.47 -5.04 -10.82
CA GLN A 331 8.08 -5.45 -10.62
C GLN A 331 7.15 -4.97 -11.74
N PHE A 332 7.67 -4.57 -12.91
CA PHE A 332 6.85 -4.43 -14.12
C PHE A 332 6.20 -5.74 -14.56
N GLY A 333 5.05 -5.66 -15.22
CA GLY A 333 4.24 -6.82 -15.63
C GLY A 333 3.37 -7.43 -14.54
N PHE A 334 3.44 -6.92 -13.30
CA PHE A 334 2.70 -7.41 -12.15
C PHE A 334 1.54 -6.47 -11.81
N ALA A 335 0.34 -6.78 -12.34
CA ALA A 335 -0.84 -5.96 -12.11
C ALA A 335 -1.14 -5.80 -10.60
N PRO A 336 -1.32 -4.57 -10.10
CA PRO A 336 -1.79 -4.37 -8.73
C PRO A 336 -3.26 -4.74 -8.57
N ALA A 337 -3.71 -4.90 -7.32
CA ALA A 337 -5.13 -5.01 -7.00
C ALA A 337 -5.71 -3.59 -6.86
N LEU A 338 -6.50 -3.16 -7.86
CA LEU A 338 -7.07 -1.81 -7.91
C LEU A 338 -8.60 -1.86 -7.91
N SER A 339 -9.23 -1.12 -6.99
CA SER A 339 -10.68 -1.06 -6.86
C SER A 339 -11.35 -0.10 -7.84
N ASP A 340 -12.68 -0.20 -7.92
CA ASP A 340 -13.52 0.88 -8.42
C ASP A 340 -13.47 2.09 -7.47
N PRO A 341 -13.85 3.30 -7.95
CA PRO A 341 -13.92 4.49 -7.11
C PRO A 341 -14.82 4.30 -5.89
N LEU A 342 -14.33 4.72 -4.72
CA LEU A 342 -15.10 4.80 -3.49
C LEU A 342 -16.14 5.92 -3.58
N THR A 343 -17.27 5.71 -2.92
CA THR A 343 -18.29 6.75 -2.76
C THR A 343 -17.91 7.63 -1.56
N TYR A 344 -17.89 8.95 -1.75
CA TYR A 344 -17.56 9.87 -0.67
C TYR A 344 -18.65 9.91 0.41
N GLY A 345 -18.25 10.12 1.65
CA GLY A 345 -19.15 10.24 2.80
C GLY A 345 -19.79 8.93 3.28
N LEU A 346 -19.53 7.81 2.61
CA LEU A 346 -20.00 6.49 3.02
C LEU A 346 -18.89 5.66 3.66
N TRP A 347 -19.26 4.88 4.67
CA TRP A 347 -18.37 3.88 5.27
C TRP A 347 -18.16 2.69 4.35
N HIS A 348 -16.90 2.27 4.24
CA HIS A 348 -16.50 1.07 3.55
C HIS A 348 -15.68 0.21 4.51
N HIS A 349 -16.03 -1.07 4.64
CA HIS A 349 -15.08 -2.05 5.15
C HIS A 349 -14.12 -2.42 4.03
N VAL A 350 -12.83 -2.38 4.35
CA VAL A 350 -11.76 -2.67 3.42
C VAL A 350 -10.80 -3.67 4.05
N ALA A 351 -10.42 -4.68 3.28
CA ALA A 351 -9.36 -5.59 3.65
C ALA A 351 -8.42 -5.81 2.47
N MET A 352 -7.12 -5.81 2.72
CA MET A 352 -6.09 -6.17 1.75
C MET A 352 -5.36 -7.40 2.25
N THR A 353 -5.14 -8.39 1.38
CA THR A 353 -4.33 -9.57 1.67
C THR A 353 -3.23 -9.72 0.63
N HIS A 354 -2.03 -10.04 1.10
CA HIS A 354 -0.87 -10.36 0.28
C HIS A 354 -0.41 -11.78 0.61
N GLY A 355 -0.56 -12.69 -0.35
CA GLY A 355 -0.22 -14.10 -0.23
C GLY A 355 1.25 -14.39 -0.51
N ALA A 356 1.73 -15.54 -0.01
CA ALA A 356 3.10 -16.00 -0.28
C ALA A 356 3.35 -16.18 -1.79
N ASP A 357 2.34 -16.59 -2.55
CA ASP A 357 2.41 -16.71 -3.99
C ASP A 357 2.44 -15.36 -4.74
N GLY A 358 2.43 -14.24 -4.03
CA GLY A 358 2.37 -12.90 -4.60
C GLY A 358 0.95 -12.45 -4.96
N THR A 359 -0.08 -13.26 -4.73
CA THR A 359 -1.46 -12.85 -4.98
C THR A 359 -1.83 -11.71 -4.03
N VAL A 360 -2.31 -10.60 -4.58
CA VAL A 360 -2.84 -9.47 -3.81
C VAL A 360 -4.35 -9.43 -3.99
N ARG A 361 -5.12 -9.34 -2.91
CA ARG A 361 -6.57 -9.15 -2.98
C ARG A 361 -6.98 -7.93 -2.18
N VAL A 362 -7.88 -7.15 -2.74
CA VAL A 362 -8.57 -6.06 -2.06
C VAL A 362 -10.05 -6.41 -2.01
N TYR A 363 -10.60 -6.46 -0.81
CA TYR A 363 -12.01 -6.65 -0.52
C TYR A 363 -12.61 -5.31 -0.12
N VAL A 364 -13.70 -4.90 -0.74
CA VAL A 364 -14.41 -3.66 -0.39
C VAL A 364 -15.89 -3.97 -0.26
N ALA A 365 -16.46 -3.60 0.88
CA ALA A 365 -17.90 -3.66 1.14
C ALA A 365 -18.35 -2.28 1.63
N ARG A 366 -19.51 -1.83 1.15
CA ARG A 366 -20.08 -0.52 1.46
C ARG A 366 -21.14 -0.68 2.55
N GLU A 367 -21.31 0.31 3.41
CA GLU A 367 -22.25 0.20 4.54
C GLU A 367 -23.72 -0.04 4.15
N ASP A 368 -24.12 0.39 2.96
CA ASP A 368 -25.46 0.21 2.40
C ASP A 368 -25.56 -0.98 1.41
N ASP A 369 -24.51 -1.79 1.28
CA ASP A 369 -24.44 -2.96 0.42
C ASP A 369 -23.80 -4.16 1.14
N ALA A 370 -24.59 -5.22 1.33
CA ALA A 370 -24.12 -6.44 1.98
C ALA A 370 -23.06 -7.20 1.16
N ALA A 371 -22.99 -6.98 -0.15
CA ALA A 371 -22.04 -7.66 -1.03
C ALA A 371 -20.66 -6.99 -1.01
N ALA A 372 -19.62 -7.79 -0.84
CA ALA A 372 -18.24 -7.36 -1.04
C ALA A 372 -17.82 -7.59 -2.50
N SER A 373 -17.18 -6.58 -3.08
CA SER A 373 -16.44 -6.73 -4.34
C SER A 373 -14.98 -7.09 -4.06
N VAL A 374 -14.39 -7.91 -4.93
CA VAL A 374 -13.01 -8.37 -4.81
C VAL A 374 -12.22 -8.06 -6.07
N TRP A 375 -11.09 -7.38 -5.88
CA TRP A 375 -10.12 -7.08 -6.93
C TRP A 375 -8.84 -7.84 -6.65
N THR A 376 -8.29 -8.46 -7.69
CA THR A 376 -7.09 -9.31 -7.58
C THR A 376 -5.97 -8.77 -8.44
N GLY A 377 -4.78 -8.71 -7.86
CA GLY A 377 -3.52 -8.45 -8.51
C GLY A 377 -2.51 -9.54 -8.19
N ASN A 378 -1.30 -9.39 -8.71
CA ASN A 378 -0.17 -10.27 -8.43
C ASN A 378 1.07 -9.40 -8.32
N GLN A 379 1.72 -9.36 -7.17
CA GLN A 379 2.95 -8.62 -6.91
C GLN A 379 3.89 -9.47 -6.05
N PRO A 380 5.15 -9.67 -6.47
CA PRO A 380 6.06 -10.58 -5.79
C PRO A 380 6.42 -10.08 -4.39
N LEU A 381 6.67 -11.02 -3.48
CA LEU A 381 7.03 -10.76 -2.10
C LEU A 381 8.53 -10.45 -2.00
N CYS A 382 8.89 -9.19 -2.19
CA CYS A 382 10.25 -8.70 -2.11
C CYS A 382 10.54 -8.03 -0.76
N ALA A 383 11.82 -8.01 -0.37
CA ALA A 383 12.30 -7.24 0.77
C ALA A 383 12.15 -5.74 0.50
N MET A 384 11.61 -5.00 1.46
CA MET A 384 11.63 -3.53 1.45
C MET A 384 13.06 -3.04 1.81
N ASP A 385 13.42 -1.83 1.38
CA ASP A 385 14.74 -1.26 1.69
C ASP A 385 14.89 -1.02 3.21
N ASP A 386 16.10 -1.22 3.75
CA ASP A 386 16.42 -0.99 5.16
C ASP A 386 16.50 0.50 5.52
N ALA A 387 16.66 1.39 4.54
CA ALA A 387 16.52 2.84 4.74
C ALA A 387 15.10 3.25 5.24
N CYS A 388 14.14 2.32 5.23
CA CYS A 388 12.76 2.52 5.65
C CYS A 388 12.57 2.32 7.18
N VAL A 389 12.82 3.36 7.98
CA VAL A 389 12.81 3.24 9.46
C VAL A 389 11.42 3.44 10.11
N TYR A 390 10.45 4.04 9.39
CA TYR A 390 9.10 4.34 9.93
C TYR A 390 7.97 4.01 8.93
N GLN A 391 6.91 3.36 9.41
CA GLN A 391 5.69 3.06 8.64
C GLN A 391 4.57 4.05 9.03
N ALA A 392 3.75 4.50 8.08
CA ALA A 392 2.69 5.46 8.36
C ALA A 392 1.46 5.19 7.49
N SER A 393 0.30 5.08 8.14
CA SER A 393 -1.01 5.31 7.55
C SER A 393 -1.32 6.81 7.57
N GLY A 394 -2.00 7.32 6.55
CA GLY A 394 -2.44 8.71 6.42
C GLY A 394 -1.34 9.75 6.18
N VAL A 395 -0.11 9.54 6.64
CA VAL A 395 1.01 10.48 6.42
C VAL A 395 1.88 9.99 5.26
N ASN A 396 1.71 10.62 4.11
CA ASN A 396 2.69 10.57 3.03
C ASN A 396 3.35 11.94 2.88
N ALA A 397 4.11 12.36 3.89
CA ALA A 397 4.87 13.61 3.88
C ALA A 397 6.36 13.31 4.04
N TRP A 398 7.15 13.65 3.03
CA TRP A 398 8.58 13.40 2.99
C TRP A 398 9.32 14.62 2.49
N THR A 399 10.46 14.92 3.10
CA THR A 399 11.37 15.97 2.61
C THR A 399 12.54 15.32 1.91
N LEU A 400 12.82 15.77 0.69
CA LEU A 400 13.96 15.35 -0.09
C LEU A 400 15.12 16.29 0.21
N HIS A 401 16.28 15.73 0.51
CA HIS A 401 17.50 16.48 0.81
C HIS A 401 18.58 16.17 -0.22
N ASN A 402 19.33 17.19 -0.60
CA ASN A 402 20.55 17.02 -1.38
C ASN A 402 21.62 16.34 -0.51
N GLY A 403 22.14 15.19 -0.94
CA GLY A 403 23.12 14.42 -0.16
C GLY A 403 24.49 15.11 0.04
N ARG A 404 24.85 16.07 -0.83
CA ARG A 404 26.12 16.82 -0.74
C ARG A 404 26.02 18.03 0.20
N THR A 405 24.91 18.76 0.13
CA THR A 405 24.74 20.03 0.85
C THR A 405 23.84 19.92 2.08
N GLY A 406 23.06 18.83 2.20
CA GLY A 406 22.02 18.65 3.21
C GLY A 406 20.79 19.53 3.02
N ALA A 407 20.80 20.42 2.02
CA ALA A 407 19.72 21.36 1.78
C ALA A 407 18.46 20.62 1.34
N ALA A 408 17.31 21.09 1.81
CA ALA A 408 16.03 20.55 1.40
C ALA A 408 15.73 21.03 -0.04
N ILE A 409 15.47 20.08 -0.93
CA ILE A 409 15.27 20.30 -2.37
C ILE A 409 13.84 20.03 -2.82
N GLY A 410 12.97 19.64 -1.91
CA GLY A 410 11.56 19.44 -2.17
C GLY A 410 10.90 18.69 -1.03
N ALA A 411 9.58 18.67 -1.02
CA ALA A 411 8.83 17.78 -0.15
C ALA A 411 7.50 17.46 -0.80
N TYR A 412 7.12 16.20 -0.87
CA TYR A 412 5.81 15.83 -1.35
C TYR A 412 4.90 15.48 -0.19
N ARG A 413 3.62 15.82 -0.34
CA ARG A 413 2.57 15.55 0.63
C ARG A 413 1.31 15.07 -0.08
N MET A 414 0.77 13.95 0.39
CA MET A 414 -0.45 13.34 -0.14
C MET A 414 -1.22 12.76 1.04
N ASN A 415 -2.06 13.56 1.70
CA ASN A 415 -2.77 13.15 2.92
C ASN A 415 -4.28 13.33 2.72
N PRO A 416 -5.07 12.24 2.79
CA PRO A 416 -6.50 12.29 2.53
C PRO A 416 -7.28 12.92 3.67
N VAL A 417 -8.40 13.56 3.34
CA VAL A 417 -9.44 13.91 4.30
C VAL A 417 -10.36 12.70 4.45
N MET A 418 -10.18 11.93 5.53
CA MET A 418 -10.90 10.66 5.72
C MET A 418 -11.07 10.32 7.19
N ASP A 419 -11.99 9.42 7.47
CA ASP A 419 -12.06 8.73 8.76
C ASP A 419 -11.58 7.30 8.62
N VAL A 420 -10.91 6.79 9.65
CA VAL A 420 -10.48 5.39 9.77
C VAL A 420 -10.95 4.83 11.11
N ALA A 421 -11.43 3.59 11.13
CA ALA A 421 -11.79 2.90 12.38
C ALA A 421 -11.41 1.42 12.33
N LEU A 422 -11.22 0.83 13.51
CA LEU A 422 -10.90 -0.60 13.70
C LEU A 422 -9.74 -1.12 12.82
N PRO A 423 -8.59 -0.43 12.72
CA PRO A 423 -7.45 -0.97 11.99
C PRO A 423 -6.93 -2.25 12.64
N ARG A 424 -6.75 -3.29 11.81
CA ARG A 424 -6.24 -4.61 12.18
C ARG A 424 -5.10 -5.05 11.25
N PHE A 425 -4.16 -5.81 11.81
CA PHE A 425 -2.98 -6.32 11.13
C PHE A 425 -2.79 -7.81 11.35
N PHE A 426 -2.31 -8.51 10.32
CA PHE A 426 -2.04 -9.95 10.36
C PHE A 426 -0.75 -10.26 9.56
N HIS A 427 0.07 -11.19 10.05
CA HIS A 427 1.25 -11.71 9.31
C HIS A 427 0.91 -12.97 8.49
N TYR A 428 -0.27 -12.97 7.89
CA TYR A 428 -0.70 -13.96 6.91
C TYR A 428 -1.77 -13.37 5.99
N ALA A 429 -2.03 -14.03 4.86
CA ALA A 429 -3.12 -13.66 3.97
C ALA A 429 -4.46 -14.15 4.52
N LEU A 430 -5.38 -13.24 4.83
CA LEU A 430 -6.72 -13.62 5.30
C LEU A 430 -7.45 -14.42 4.21
N SER A 431 -8.20 -15.44 4.65
CA SER A 431 -9.16 -16.12 3.79
C SER A 431 -10.33 -15.20 3.46
N ALA A 432 -11.09 -15.55 2.41
CA ALA A 432 -12.31 -14.82 2.09
C ALA A 432 -13.30 -14.79 3.29
N ASP A 433 -13.42 -15.89 4.03
CA ASP A 433 -14.32 -15.99 5.17
C ASP A 433 -13.87 -15.11 6.35
N GLN A 434 -12.56 -15.02 6.60
CA GLN A 434 -12.02 -14.11 7.61
C GLN A 434 -12.26 -12.64 7.24
N ALA A 435 -12.00 -12.25 5.98
CA ALA A 435 -12.27 -10.89 5.51
C ALA A 435 -13.75 -10.50 5.64
N TYR A 436 -14.67 -11.48 5.57
CA TYR A 436 -16.09 -11.24 5.80
C TYR A 436 -16.45 -11.01 7.25
N LEU A 437 -15.86 -11.79 8.15
CA LEU A 437 -16.12 -11.63 9.57
C LEU A 437 -15.70 -10.23 10.01
N LEU A 438 -14.57 -9.72 9.49
CA LEU A 438 -14.15 -8.34 9.71
C LEU A 438 -15.12 -7.32 9.08
N GLN A 439 -15.74 -7.64 7.93
CA GLN A 439 -16.81 -6.83 7.36
C GLN A 439 -18.03 -6.76 8.29
N LEU A 440 -18.50 -7.91 8.79
CA LEU A 440 -19.64 -7.95 9.71
C LEU A 440 -19.30 -7.26 11.03
N GLU A 441 -18.09 -7.43 11.54
CA GLU A 441 -17.63 -6.69 12.71
C GLU A 441 -17.75 -5.18 12.50
N GLY A 442 -17.19 -4.67 11.41
CA GLY A 442 -17.15 -3.24 11.16
C GLY A 442 -18.50 -2.63 10.81
N LEU A 443 -19.29 -3.29 9.95
CA LEU A 443 -20.53 -2.71 9.40
C LEU A 443 -21.80 -3.11 10.16
N THR A 444 -21.80 -4.25 10.85
CA THR A 444 -22.98 -4.75 11.58
C THR A 444 -22.77 -4.84 13.08
N GLY A 445 -21.55 -4.60 13.57
CA GLY A 445 -21.21 -4.67 14.99
C GLY A 445 -21.03 -6.10 15.53
N LEU A 446 -20.84 -7.10 14.66
CA LEU A 446 -20.58 -8.48 15.09
C LEU A 446 -19.29 -8.56 15.91
N PHE A 447 -19.33 -9.25 17.05
CA PHE A 447 -18.11 -9.46 17.84
C PHE A 447 -17.20 -10.52 17.18
N VAL A 448 -15.97 -10.13 16.86
CA VAL A 448 -14.93 -11.02 16.33
C VAL A 448 -13.68 -10.95 17.19
N ALA A 449 -13.44 -12.01 17.96
CA ALA A 449 -12.35 -12.11 18.92
C ALA A 449 -10.97 -12.19 18.24
N ASP A 450 -9.97 -11.57 18.88
CA ASP A 450 -8.56 -11.95 18.74
C ASP A 450 -8.19 -13.10 19.72
N ASP A 451 -6.91 -13.50 19.75
CA ASP A 451 -6.45 -14.65 20.53
C ASP A 451 -6.64 -14.46 22.04
N HIS A 452 -6.43 -13.24 22.54
CA HIS A 452 -6.63 -12.92 23.96
C HIS A 452 -8.11 -12.98 24.34
N GLU A 453 -8.96 -12.30 23.57
CA GLU A 453 -10.40 -12.32 23.75
C GLU A 453 -10.98 -13.73 23.62
N LEU A 454 -10.44 -14.55 22.72
CA LEU A 454 -10.81 -15.95 22.57
C LEU A 454 -10.52 -16.74 23.85
N GLY A 455 -9.34 -16.56 24.45
CA GLY A 455 -8.98 -17.21 25.71
C GLY A 455 -9.91 -16.83 26.85
N GLN A 456 -10.21 -15.53 26.98
CA GLN A 456 -11.13 -15.02 28.00
C GLN A 456 -12.56 -15.55 27.82
N ALA A 457 -13.09 -15.50 26.60
CA ALA A 457 -14.45 -15.96 26.28
C ALA A 457 -14.59 -17.49 26.45
N ALA A 458 -13.59 -18.26 26.03
CA ALA A 458 -13.57 -19.70 26.24
C ALA A 458 -13.51 -20.07 27.74
N ALA A 459 -12.75 -19.32 28.55
CA ALA A 459 -12.72 -19.50 30.01
C ALA A 459 -14.06 -19.16 30.67
N ALA A 460 -14.88 -18.30 30.07
CA ALA A 460 -16.25 -18.01 30.49
C ALA A 460 -17.29 -19.06 30.05
N GLY A 461 -16.86 -20.13 29.35
CA GLY A 461 -17.73 -21.22 28.91
C GLY A 461 -18.40 -21.00 27.56
N LEU A 462 -17.98 -19.99 26.79
CA LEU A 462 -18.44 -19.75 25.43
C LEU A 462 -17.67 -20.62 24.43
N THR A 463 -18.32 -20.96 23.31
CA THR A 463 -17.75 -21.83 22.29
C THR A 463 -17.24 -21.01 21.10
N PRO A 464 -15.94 -21.03 20.79
CA PRO A 464 -15.41 -20.29 19.64
C PRO A 464 -15.74 -20.99 18.31
N ILE A 465 -16.21 -20.23 17.34
CA ILE A 465 -16.26 -20.57 15.92
C ILE A 465 -15.03 -19.94 15.26
N ILE A 466 -13.98 -20.75 15.11
CA ILE A 466 -12.70 -20.32 14.55
C ILE A 466 -12.74 -20.50 13.04
N ILE A 467 -12.53 -19.42 12.28
CA ILE A 467 -12.30 -19.52 10.84
C ILE A 467 -10.82 -19.80 10.59
N PRO A 468 -10.47 -20.97 10.03
CA PRO A 468 -9.08 -21.35 9.83
C PRO A 468 -8.43 -20.45 8.78
N LYS A 469 -7.10 -20.31 8.91
CA LYS A 469 -6.26 -19.75 7.86
C LYS A 469 -6.39 -20.60 6.59
N GLU A 470 -6.36 -19.96 5.42
CA GLU A 470 -6.18 -20.71 4.17
C GLU A 470 -4.85 -21.47 4.22
N ALA A 471 -4.87 -22.77 3.93
CA ALA A 471 -3.67 -23.56 3.82
C ALA A 471 -2.80 -23.00 2.68
N SER A 472 -1.59 -22.58 3.03
CA SER A 472 -0.62 -21.92 2.14
C SER A 472 -0.07 -22.85 1.05
#